data_AF-A0A1B0ERS6-F1
#
_entry.id   AF-A0A1B0ERS6-F1
#
_cell.length_a   1.000
_cell.length_b   1.000
_cell.length_c   1.000
_cell.angle_alpha   90.00
_cell.angle_beta   90.00
_cell.angle_gamma   90.00
#
_symmetry.space_group_name_H-M   'P 1'
#
loop_
_entity.id
_entity.type
_entity.pdbx_description
1 polymer ?
#
loop_
_entity_poly.entity_id
_entity_poly.type
_entity_poly.pdbx_seq_one_letter_code
_entity_poly.pdbx_strand_id
1 'polypeptide(L)'
;MEKSTIPTQYSRVSKVLLYAYVVTMADALPQAPEQPEPYEYQFEVKDPEKELFFNKNEAGDAQGKVQGQYSVWLPDGRLMTVAYTA
;
A
#
# COMPACT_ATOMS: atom_id res chain seq x y z
N MET A 1 -18.28 19.93 60.72
CA MET A 1 -17.27 19.24 59.88
C MET A 1 -18.03 18.27 59.00
N GLU A 2 -18.56 18.77 57.88
CA GLU A 2 -19.43 18.00 56.98
C GLU A 2 -18.55 17.09 56.12
N LYS A 3 -18.54 15.79 56.41
CA LYS A 3 -17.78 14.81 55.64
C LYS A 3 -18.49 14.58 54.31
N SER A 4 -18.13 15.38 53.30
CA SER A 4 -18.64 15.28 51.94
C SER A 4 -18.40 13.87 51.40
N THR A 5 -19.45 13.07 51.41
CA THR A 5 -19.42 11.68 50.96
C THR A 5 -19.71 11.70 49.46
N ILE A 6 -18.67 11.54 48.65
CA ILE A 6 -18.81 11.46 47.19
C ILE A 6 -19.56 10.16 46.86
N PRO A 7 -20.70 10.21 46.16
CA PRO A 7 -21.45 9.00 45.86
C PRO A 7 -20.64 8.07 44.96
N THR A 8 -20.51 6.80 45.34
CA THR A 8 -19.82 5.71 44.64
C THR A 8 -20.17 5.59 43.14
N GLN A 9 -21.34 6.10 42.74
CA GLN A 9 -21.78 6.25 41.36
C GLN A 9 -20.76 7.05 40.52
N TYR A 10 -20.18 8.12 41.07
CA TYR A 10 -19.26 9.02 40.38
C TYR A 10 -17.94 8.31 39.98
N SER A 11 -17.45 7.38 40.80
CA SER A 11 -16.22 6.62 40.51
C SER A 11 -16.36 5.66 39.32
N ARG A 12 -17.54 5.04 39.17
CA ARG A 12 -17.82 4.08 38.08
C ARG A 12 -18.00 4.81 36.75
N VAL A 13 -18.76 5.91 36.75
CA VAL A 13 -18.98 6.73 35.54
C VAL A 13 -17.68 7.40 35.10
N SER A 14 -16.88 7.94 36.03
CA SER A 14 -15.58 8.54 35.71
C SER A 14 -14.59 7.52 35.12
N LYS A 15 -14.55 6.28 35.64
CA LYS A 15 -13.74 5.21 35.04
C LYS A 15 -14.24 4.81 33.66
N VAL A 16 -15.55 4.72 33.45
CA VAL A 16 -16.12 4.42 32.12
C VAL A 16 -15.81 5.53 31.12
N LEU A 17 -15.90 6.80 31.54
CA LEU A 17 -15.54 7.95 30.72
C LEU A 17 -14.04 7.99 30.41
N LEU A 18 -13.18 7.64 31.37
CA LEU A 18 -11.74 7.53 31.15
C LEU A 18 -11.41 6.37 30.20
N TYR A 19 -12.04 5.20 30.36
CA TYR A 19 -11.86 4.08 29.44
C TYR A 19 -12.35 4.41 28.03
N ALA A 20 -13.52 5.03 27.89
CA ALA A 20 -14.02 5.47 26.60
C ALA A 20 -13.08 6.51 25.95
N TYR A 21 -12.56 7.45 26.72
CA TYR A 21 -11.59 8.44 26.24
C TYR A 21 -10.28 7.79 25.76
N VAL A 22 -9.72 6.84 26.53
CA VAL A 22 -8.51 6.10 26.13
C VAL A 22 -8.75 5.24 24.88
N VAL A 23 -9.92 4.62 24.76
CA VAL A 23 -10.31 3.86 23.55
C VAL A 23 -10.40 4.78 22.32
N THR A 24 -10.99 5.97 22.45
CA THR A 24 -11.07 6.93 21.33
C THR A 24 -9.71 7.50 20.89
N MET A 25 -8.70 7.51 21.78
CA MET A 25 -7.35 7.99 21.46
C MET A 25 -6.49 6.89 20.83
N ALA A 26 -6.83 5.61 21.02
CA ALA A 26 -6.10 4.48 20.44
C ALA A 26 -6.33 4.34 18.93
N ASP A 27 -7.53 4.66 18.44
CA ASP A 27 -7.86 4.65 17.01
C ASP A 27 -7.32 5.88 16.24
N ALA A 28 -6.80 6.88 16.96
CA ALA A 28 -6.25 8.11 16.39
C ALA A 28 -4.71 8.09 16.30
N LEU A 29 -4.08 6.92 16.42
CA LEU A 29 -2.65 6.81 16.21
C LEU A 29 -2.33 7.04 14.72
N PRO A 30 -1.31 7.86 14.40
CA PRO A 30 -0.89 8.03 13.02
C PRO A 30 -0.51 6.68 12.42
N GLN A 31 -1.10 6.34 11.26
CA GLN A 31 -0.68 5.21 10.45
C GLN A 31 0.85 5.34 10.23
N ALA A 32 1.60 4.28 10.56
CA ALA A 32 3.03 4.26 10.25
C ALA A 32 3.22 4.47 8.73
N PRO A 33 4.29 5.17 8.30
CA PRO A 33 4.56 5.34 6.89
C PRO A 33 4.67 3.97 6.22
N GLU A 34 3.86 3.74 5.18
CA GLU A 34 3.94 2.52 4.37
C GLU A 34 5.29 2.49 3.64
N GLN A 35 6.03 1.40 3.82
CA GLN A 35 7.27 1.17 3.08
C GLN A 35 6.94 0.51 1.75
N PRO A 36 7.67 0.84 0.66
CA PRO A 36 7.50 0.14 -0.61
C PRO A 36 7.74 -1.37 -0.42
N GLU A 37 6.78 -2.18 -0.84
CA GLU A 37 6.96 -3.63 -0.88
C GLU A 37 7.51 -4.05 -2.25
N PRO A 38 8.53 -4.94 -2.29
CA PRO A 38 9.01 -5.48 -3.56
C PRO A 38 7.90 -6.19 -4.33
N TYR A 39 7.88 -6.02 -5.65
CA TYR A 39 6.93 -6.68 -6.53
C TYR A 39 7.57 -7.08 -7.85
N GLU A 40 6.95 -8.06 -8.51
CA GLU A 40 7.24 -8.43 -9.88
C GLU A 40 5.95 -8.45 -10.69
N TYR A 41 6.02 -7.90 -11.90
CA TYR A 41 4.93 -7.84 -12.84
C TYR A 41 5.40 -8.28 -14.22
N GLN A 42 4.70 -9.25 -14.82
CA GLN A 42 4.99 -9.72 -16.16
C GLN A 42 3.71 -10.03 -16.92
N PHE A 43 3.67 -9.65 -18.20
CA PHE A 43 2.68 -10.16 -19.14
C PHE A 43 3.28 -10.35 -20.53
N GLU A 44 2.64 -11.22 -21.29
CA GLU A 44 3.00 -11.48 -22.68
C GLU A 44 1.75 -11.78 -23.52
N VAL A 45 1.73 -11.22 -24.72
CA VAL A 45 0.74 -11.51 -25.77
C VAL A 45 1.52 -11.92 -27.01
N LYS A 46 1.24 -13.13 -27.50
CA LYS A 46 1.81 -13.70 -28.74
C LYS A 46 0.65 -14.13 -29.63
N ASP A 47 0.47 -13.46 -30.77
CA ASP A 47 -0.49 -13.87 -31.80
C ASP A 47 0.24 -13.92 -33.15
N PRO A 48 0.72 -15.11 -33.58
CA PRO A 48 1.47 -15.25 -34.81
C PRO A 48 0.62 -15.05 -36.07
N GLU A 49 -0.69 -15.30 -36.02
CA GLU A 49 -1.58 -15.09 -37.17
C GLU A 49 -1.75 -13.60 -37.48
N LYS A 50 -1.69 -12.77 -36.45
CA LYS A 50 -1.79 -11.30 -36.56
C LYS A 50 -0.43 -10.59 -36.50
N GLU A 51 0.67 -11.34 -36.52
CA GLU A 51 2.04 -10.83 -36.36
C GLU A 51 2.21 -9.91 -35.13
N LEU A 52 1.46 -10.20 -34.06
CA LEU A 52 1.35 -9.34 -32.88
C LEU A 52 2.20 -9.88 -31.73
N PHE A 53 2.99 -8.99 -31.13
CA PHE A 53 3.74 -9.31 -29.92
C PHE A 53 3.77 -8.11 -28.98
N PHE A 54 3.39 -8.35 -27.74
CA PHE A 54 3.62 -7.45 -26.63
C PHE A 54 4.22 -8.24 -25.48
N ASN A 55 5.28 -7.72 -24.88
CA ASN A 55 5.85 -8.26 -23.66
C ASN A 55 6.15 -7.09 -22.72
N LYS A 56 5.89 -7.25 -21.43
CA LYS A 56 6.35 -6.34 -20.38
C LYS A 56 6.85 -7.15 -19.20
N ASN A 57 7.97 -6.72 -18.63
CA ASN A 57 8.48 -7.18 -17.34
C ASN A 57 8.90 -5.96 -16.52
N GLU A 58 8.49 -5.91 -15.28
CA GLU A 58 8.78 -4.81 -14.36
C GLU A 58 8.94 -5.35 -12.94
N ALA A 59 9.89 -4.81 -12.18
CA ALA A 59 10.08 -5.11 -10.79
C ALA A 59 10.32 -3.83 -9.98
N GLY A 60 9.71 -3.76 -8.80
CA GLY A 60 9.96 -2.74 -7.79
C GLY A 60 10.72 -3.33 -6.61
N ASP A 61 11.63 -2.58 -6.01
CA ASP A 61 12.35 -2.97 -4.80
C ASP A 61 11.79 -2.30 -3.52
N ALA A 62 12.32 -2.72 -2.37
CA ALA A 62 11.91 -2.20 -1.06
C ALA A 62 12.34 -0.74 -0.82
N GLN A 63 13.12 -0.17 -1.73
CA GLN A 63 13.56 1.23 -1.71
C GLN A 63 12.67 2.10 -2.61
N GLY A 64 11.69 1.50 -3.30
CA GLY A 64 10.79 2.17 -4.21
C GLY A 64 11.36 2.43 -5.60
N LYS A 65 12.52 1.85 -5.93
CA LYS A 65 13.09 1.92 -7.28
C LYS A 65 12.38 0.90 -8.17
N VAL A 66 12.00 1.35 -9.36
CA VAL A 66 11.32 0.51 -10.35
C VAL A 66 12.23 0.34 -11.55
N GLN A 67 12.36 -0.89 -12.04
CA GLN A 67 13.07 -1.18 -13.27
C GLN A 67 12.24 -2.13 -14.12
N GLY A 68 12.25 -1.92 -15.43
CA GLY A 68 11.47 -2.76 -16.32
C GLY A 68 11.83 -2.57 -17.77
N GLN A 69 11.22 -3.39 -18.58
CA GLN A 69 11.28 -3.32 -20.03
C GLN A 69 9.95 -3.71 -20.66
N TYR A 70 9.71 -3.20 -21.85
CA TYR A 70 8.66 -3.72 -22.72
C TYR A 70 9.22 -3.98 -24.12
N SER A 71 8.57 -4.89 -24.85
CA SER A 71 8.93 -5.20 -26.24
C SER A 71 7.69 -5.24 -27.13
N VAL A 72 7.82 -4.72 -28.35
CA VAL A 72 6.76 -4.66 -29.38
C VAL A 72 7.32 -4.95 -30.76
N TRP A 73 6.55 -5.64 -31.61
CA TRP A 73 6.86 -5.72 -33.03
C TRP A 73 6.55 -4.38 -33.71
N LEU A 74 7.51 -3.88 -34.50
CA LEU A 74 7.30 -2.73 -35.37
C LEU A 74 6.74 -3.19 -36.73
N PRO A 75 6.06 -2.29 -37.48
CA PRO A 75 5.54 -2.61 -38.81
C PRO A 75 6.61 -3.02 -39.84
N ASP A 76 7.88 -2.73 -39.57
CA ASP A 76 9.01 -3.14 -40.41
C ASP A 76 9.59 -4.51 -40.05
N GLY A 77 8.92 -5.25 -39.15
CA GLY A 77 9.30 -6.60 -38.73
C GLY A 77 10.44 -6.64 -37.73
N ARG A 78 10.88 -5.50 -37.16
CA ARG A 78 11.90 -5.47 -36.10
C ARG A 78 11.25 -5.53 -34.72
N LEU A 79 11.92 -6.20 -33.79
CA LEU A 79 11.50 -6.19 -32.38
C LEU A 79 12.12 -4.98 -31.69
N MET A 80 11.28 -4.06 -31.23
CA MET A 80 11.72 -2.93 -30.42
C MET A 80 11.62 -3.29 -28.95
N THR A 81 12.73 -3.18 -28.22
CA THR A 81 12.76 -3.32 -26.76
C THR A 81 13.17 -2.00 -26.13
N VAL A 82 12.42 -1.56 -25.12
CA VAL A 82 12.70 -0.35 -24.36
C VAL A 82 12.82 -0.72 -22.90
N ALA A 83 13.97 -0.39 -22.30
CA ALA A 83 14.22 -0.52 -20.88
C ALA A 83 14.08 0.84 -20.19
N TYR A 84 13.59 0.85 -18.96
CA TYR A 84 13.41 2.06 -18.15
C TYR A 84 13.75 1.80 -16.68
N THR A 85 13.99 2.89 -15.96
CA THR A 85 14.23 2.90 -14.52
C THR A 85 13.65 4.18 -13.94
N ALA A 86 12.99 4.07 -12.78
CA ALA A 86 12.40 5.17 -12.02
C ALA A 86 12.80 5.06 -10.55
#